data_AF-A0A1F7MW83-F1
#
_entry.id   AF-A0A1F7MW83-F1
#
_cell.length_a   1.000
_cell.length_b   1.000
_cell.length_c   1.000
_cell.angle_alpha   90.00
_cell.angle_beta   90.00
_cell.angle_gamma   90.00
#
_symmetry.space_group_name_H-M   'P 1'
#
loop_
_entity.id
_entity.type
_entity.pdbx_description
1 polymer ?
#
loop_
_entity_poly.entity_id
_entity_poly.type
_entity_poly.pdbx_seq_one_letter_code
_entity_poly.pdbx_strand_id
1 'polypeptide(L)'
;MRALIDSLGGEYDKSRAILLQAERAGMEVSQAQFDLNGAKDALVKARAAVHAFSVEAVKKEGDPGLQISAKAYARGVRALDELQFRRKWLAVSLVIVLAVIAGLVVKIRQLDRREQRTPSP
;
A
#
# COMPACT_ATOMS: atom_id res chain seq x y z
N MET A 1 4.03 7.80 -31.85
CA MET A 1 4.30 8.91 -30.92
C MET A 1 3.20 9.07 -29.89
N ARG A 2 1.95 9.31 -30.31
CA ARG A 2 0.79 9.50 -29.40
C ARG A 2 0.58 8.35 -28.40
N ALA A 3 0.64 7.10 -28.87
CA ALA A 3 0.51 5.91 -28.03
C ALA A 3 1.52 5.83 -26.86
N LEU A 4 2.74 6.37 -27.02
CA LEU A 4 3.76 6.34 -25.95
C LEU A 4 3.46 7.38 -24.87
N ILE A 5 2.95 8.55 -25.27
CA ILE A 5 2.48 9.60 -24.36
C ILE A 5 1.20 9.14 -23.64
N ASP A 6 0.29 8.51 -24.37
CA ASP A 6 -0.96 7.98 -23.81
C ASP A 6 -0.65 6.85 -22.80
N SER A 7 0.30 5.97 -23.12
CA SER A 7 0.79 4.94 -22.20
C SER A 7 1.44 5.54 -20.96
N LEU A 8 2.32 6.53 -21.12
CA LEU A 8 2.98 7.19 -19.99
C LEU A 8 1.99 7.95 -19.11
N GLY A 9 0.97 8.57 -19.71
CA GLY A 9 -0.14 9.21 -19.00
C GLY A 9 -0.94 8.21 -18.18
N GLY A 10 -1.32 7.08 -18.80
CA GLY A 10 -2.04 6.01 -18.11
C GLY A 10 -1.24 5.41 -16.95
N GLU A 11 0.07 5.18 -17.11
CA GLU A 11 0.94 4.66 -16.05
C GLU A 11 1.17 5.70 -14.92
N TYR A 12 1.27 6.98 -15.26
CA TYR A 12 1.30 8.06 -14.26
C TYR A 12 0.01 8.10 -13.43
N ASP A 13 -1.15 8.06 -14.07
CA ASP A 13 -2.44 8.15 -13.38
C ASP A 13 -2.69 6.93 -12.47
N LYS A 14 -2.35 5.72 -12.93
CA LYS A 14 -2.38 4.50 -12.10
C LYS A 14 -1.46 4.62 -10.89
N SER A 15 -0.22 5.06 -11.10
CA SER A 15 0.78 5.23 -10.04
C SER A 15 0.34 6.29 -9.02
N ARG A 16 -0.28 7.38 -9.48
CA ARG A 16 -0.82 8.41 -8.61
C ARG A 16 -2.01 7.92 -7.80
N ALA A 17 -2.92 7.17 -8.42
CA ALA A 17 -4.10 6.62 -7.76
C ALA A 17 -3.72 5.68 -6.61
N ILE A 18 -2.74 4.78 -6.82
CA ILE A 18 -2.31 3.83 -5.79
C ILE A 18 -1.56 4.53 -4.65
N LEU A 19 -0.72 5.54 -4.94
CA LEU A 19 -0.04 6.32 -3.91
C LEU A 19 -1.04 7.12 -3.05
N LEU A 20 -2.05 7.73 -3.67
CA LEU A 20 -3.12 8.42 -2.94
C LEU A 20 -3.93 7.46 -2.06
N GLN A 21 -4.16 6.23 -2.53
CA GLN A 21 -4.83 5.21 -1.72
C GLN A 21 -3.98 4.80 -0.51
N ALA A 22 -2.67 4.60 -0.70
CA ALA A 22 -1.73 4.30 0.37
C ALA A 22 -1.62 5.45 1.39
N GLU A 23 -1.55 6.71 0.93
CA GLU A 23 -1.55 7.90 1.78
C GLU A 23 -2.81 7.97 2.66
N ARG A 24 -4.00 7.79 2.06
CA ARG A 24 -5.28 7.75 2.79
C ARG A 24 -5.36 6.59 3.79
N ALA A 25 -4.61 5.52 3.54
CA ALA A 25 -4.48 4.40 4.45
C ALA A 25 -3.47 4.64 5.59
N GLY A 26 -2.85 5.82 5.64
CA GLY A 26 -1.90 6.24 6.66
C GLY A 26 -0.45 5.81 6.40
N MET A 27 -0.13 5.38 5.19
CA MET A 27 1.23 4.99 4.81
C MET A 27 2.05 6.21 4.35
N GLU A 28 3.32 6.27 4.78
CA GLU A 28 4.28 7.27 4.31
C GLU A 28 4.61 7.00 2.84
N VAL A 29 4.27 7.94 1.96
CA VAL A 29 4.48 7.83 0.51
C VAL A 29 5.01 9.12 -0.12
N SER A 30 5.41 10.11 0.68
CA SER A 30 5.76 11.45 0.23
C SER A 30 6.94 11.43 -0.73
N GLN A 31 7.95 10.59 -0.45
CA GLN A 31 9.09 10.40 -1.34
C GLN A 31 8.66 9.79 -2.68
N ALA A 32 7.77 8.80 -2.67
CA ALA A 32 7.29 8.17 -3.90
C ALA A 32 6.43 9.13 -4.74
N GLN A 33 5.65 10.00 -4.09
CA GLN A 33 4.92 11.08 -4.77
C GLN A 33 5.87 12.13 -5.35
N PHE A 34 6.92 12.51 -4.62
CA PHE A 34 7.94 13.43 -5.09
C PHE A 34 8.65 12.88 -6.34
N ASP A 35 9.07 11.61 -6.30
CA ASP A 35 9.72 10.96 -7.43
C ASP A 35 8.78 10.86 -8.64
N LEU A 36 7.47 10.63 -8.42
CA LEU A 36 6.46 10.58 -9.49
C LEU A 36 6.30 11.92 -10.24
N ASN A 37 6.68 13.05 -9.64
CA ASN A 37 6.73 14.34 -10.35
C ASN A 37 7.71 14.30 -11.53
N GLY A 38 8.78 13.51 -11.45
CA GLY A 38 9.69 13.30 -12.59
C GLY A 38 9.01 12.66 -13.80
N ALA A 39 8.03 11.77 -13.58
CA ALA A 39 7.23 11.20 -14.67
C ALA A 39 6.23 12.22 -15.26
N LYS A 40 5.71 13.14 -14.44
CA LYS A 40 4.91 14.28 -14.90
C LYS A 40 5.74 15.23 -15.78
N ASP A 41 6.96 15.52 -15.37
CA ASP A 41 7.88 16.35 -16.15
C ASP A 41 8.25 15.69 -17.48
N ALA A 42 8.52 14.39 -17.46
CA ALA A 42 8.71 13.58 -18.67
C ALA A 42 7.51 13.63 -19.63
N LEU A 43 6.27 13.58 -19.10
CA LEU A 43 5.05 13.76 -19.89
C LEU A 43 4.97 15.12 -20.56
N VAL A 44 5.30 16.19 -19.82
CA VAL A 44 5.29 17.56 -20.36
C VAL A 44 6.34 17.70 -21.45
N LYS A 45 7.56 17.20 -21.23
CA LYS A 45 8.63 17.21 -22.23
C LYS A 45 8.30 16.38 -23.46
N ALA A 46 7.72 15.19 -23.30
CA ALA A 46 7.31 14.34 -24.40
C ALA A 46 6.22 14.99 -25.26
N ARG A 47 5.24 15.69 -24.66
CA ARG A 47 4.24 16.49 -25.41
C ARG A 47 4.88 17.67 -26.14
N ALA A 48 5.81 18.37 -25.52
CA ALA A 48 6.55 19.46 -26.16
C ALA A 48 7.39 18.95 -27.34
N ALA A 49 8.02 17.76 -27.22
CA ALA A 49 8.80 17.14 -28.28
C ALA A 49 7.95 16.62 -29.46
N VAL A 50 6.66 16.33 -29.25
CA VAL A 50 5.73 16.03 -30.36
C VAL A 50 5.56 17.24 -31.28
N HIS A 51 5.57 18.47 -30.76
CA HIS A 51 5.59 19.67 -31.60
C HIS A 51 6.88 19.80 -32.42
N ALA A 52 7.98 19.16 -31.98
CA ALA A 52 9.26 19.11 -32.69
C ALA A 52 9.38 17.92 -33.67
N PHE A 53 8.33 17.09 -33.85
CA PHE A 53 8.29 15.95 -34.78
C PHE A 53 9.46 14.93 -34.68
N SER A 54 10.10 14.83 -33.52
CA SER A 54 11.22 13.91 -33.28
C SER A 54 10.79 12.71 -32.44
N VAL A 55 10.63 11.55 -33.08
CA VAL A 55 10.27 10.27 -32.41
C VAL A 55 11.34 9.84 -31.40
N GLU A 56 12.61 10.12 -31.70
CA GLU A 56 13.75 9.78 -30.84
C GLU A 56 13.79 10.65 -29.57
N ALA A 57 13.46 11.94 -29.68
CA ALA A 57 13.34 12.82 -28.52
C ALA A 57 12.19 12.39 -27.59
N VAL A 58 11.06 11.95 -28.16
CA VAL A 58 9.91 11.46 -27.38
C VAL A 58 10.23 10.18 -26.63
N LYS A 59 10.96 9.23 -27.24
CA LYS A 59 11.41 8.00 -26.55
C LYS A 59 12.43 8.31 -25.46
N LYS A 60 13.41 9.16 -25.75
CA LYS A 60 14.48 9.54 -24.81
C LYS A 60 13.93 10.16 -23.52
N GLU A 61 12.87 10.95 -23.61
CA GLU A 61 12.23 11.57 -22.44
C GLU A 61 11.14 10.65 -21.82
N GLY A 62 10.47 9.81 -22.62
CA GLY A 62 9.36 8.96 -22.15
C GLY A 62 9.78 7.70 -21.40
N ASP A 63 10.85 7.03 -21.82
CA ASP A 63 11.31 5.78 -21.19
C ASP A 63 11.73 5.94 -19.72
N PRO A 64 12.45 7.01 -19.33
CA PRO A 64 12.73 7.29 -17.92
C PRO A 64 11.45 7.51 -17.11
N GLY A 65 10.45 8.20 -17.68
CA GLY A 65 9.16 8.43 -17.06
C GLY A 65 8.41 7.13 -16.76
N LEU A 66 8.42 6.18 -17.70
CA LEU A 66 7.81 4.85 -17.51
C LEU A 66 8.47 4.09 -16.37
N GLN A 67 9.81 4.12 -16.28
CA GLN A 67 10.52 3.47 -15.18
C GLN A 67 10.23 4.10 -13.82
N ILE A 68 10.13 5.42 -13.75
CA ILE A 68 9.79 6.15 -12.53
C ILE A 68 8.37 5.79 -12.08
N SER A 69 7.39 5.80 -13.00
CA SER A 69 6.02 5.38 -12.71
C SER A 69 5.95 3.92 -12.22
N ALA A 70 6.64 2.99 -12.89
CA ALA A 70 6.67 1.58 -12.46
C ALA A 70 7.23 1.41 -11.04
N LYS A 71 8.31 2.14 -10.69
CA LYS A 71 8.88 2.13 -9.34
C LYS A 71 7.94 2.75 -8.30
N ALA A 72 7.25 3.83 -8.65
CA ALA A 72 6.25 4.46 -7.79
C ALA A 72 5.06 3.53 -7.52
N TYR A 73 4.55 2.87 -8.55
CA TYR A 73 3.49 1.86 -8.44
C TYR A 73 3.90 0.71 -7.51
N ALA A 74 5.08 0.12 -7.74
CA ALA A 74 5.59 -0.98 -6.90
C ALA A 74 5.74 -0.58 -5.42
N ARG A 75 6.15 0.66 -5.14
CA ARG A 75 6.21 1.19 -3.77
C ARG A 75 4.82 1.33 -3.14
N GLY A 76 3.84 1.84 -3.90
CA GLY A 76 2.45 1.94 -3.45
C GLY A 76 1.84 0.57 -3.11
N VAL A 77 2.05 -0.44 -3.95
CA VAL A 77 1.60 -1.82 -3.69
C VAL A 77 2.23 -2.36 -2.40
N ARG A 78 3.56 -2.24 -2.25
CA ARG A 78 4.26 -2.73 -1.05
C ARG A 78 3.76 -2.07 0.24
N ALA A 79 3.47 -0.77 0.19
CA ALA A 79 2.94 -0.05 1.35
C ALA A 79 1.56 -0.59 1.77
N LEU A 80 0.68 -0.87 0.80
CA LEU A 80 -0.62 -1.47 1.07
C LEU A 80 -0.50 -2.91 1.61
N ASP A 81 0.41 -3.72 1.07
CA ASP A 81 0.68 -5.07 1.54
C ASP A 81 1.21 -5.08 2.98
N GLU A 82 2.10 -4.15 3.33
CA GLU A 82 2.63 -4.03 4.70
C GLU A 82 1.54 -3.67 5.70
N LEU A 83 0.62 -2.77 5.33
CA LEU A 83 -0.55 -2.44 6.16
C LEU A 83 -1.44 -3.67 6.40
N GLN A 84 -1.69 -4.47 5.36
CA GLN A 84 -2.48 -5.69 5.50
C GLN A 84 -1.77 -6.71 6.38
N PHE A 85 -0.45 -6.86 6.25
CA PHE A 85 0.34 -7.75 7.09
C PHE A 85 0.25 -7.35 8.57
N ARG A 86 0.44 -6.06 8.88
CA ARG A 86 0.29 -5.54 10.24
C ARG A 86 -1.10 -5.85 10.82
N ARG A 87 -2.17 -5.63 10.06
CA ARG A 87 -3.54 -5.93 10.51
C ARG A 87 -3.78 -7.41 10.76
N LYS A 88 -3.26 -8.30 9.90
CA LYS A 88 -3.40 -9.75 10.04
C LYS A 88 -2.73 -10.24 11.33
N TRP A 89 -1.50 -9.82 11.60
CA TRP A 89 -0.78 -10.24 12.82
C TRP A 89 -1.38 -9.65 14.09
N LEU A 90 -1.86 -8.40 14.05
CA LEU A 90 -2.61 -7.83 15.17
C LEU A 90 -3.87 -8.62 15.48
N ALA A 91 -4.63 -9.03 14.46
CA ALA A 91 -5.82 -9.85 14.64
C ALA A 91 -5.47 -11.24 15.24
N VAL A 92 -4.41 -11.88 14.75
CA VAL A 92 -3.93 -13.17 15.29
C VAL A 92 -3.54 -13.04 16.77
N SER A 93 -2.75 -12.01 17.11
CA SER A 93 -2.36 -11.73 18.51
C SER A 93 -3.59 -11.51 19.40
N LEU A 94 -4.55 -10.72 18.93
CA LEU A 94 -5.78 -10.44 19.66
C LEU A 94 -6.60 -11.71 19.93
N VAL A 95 -6.71 -12.61 18.94
CA VAL A 95 -7.42 -13.90 19.11
C VAL A 95 -6.73 -14.76 20.17
N ILE A 96 -5.40 -14.83 20.17
CA ILE A 96 -4.64 -15.59 21.19
C ILE A 96 -4.91 -15.02 22.59
N VAL A 97 -4.83 -13.71 22.76
CA VAL A 97 -5.10 -13.05 24.04
C VAL A 97 -6.53 -13.34 24.52
N LEU A 98 -7.52 -13.24 23.63
CA LEU A 98 -8.91 -13.55 23.97
C LEU A 98 -9.11 -15.03 24.34
N ALA A 99 -8.42 -15.96 23.66
CA ALA A 99 -8.46 -17.37 24.00
C ALA A 99 -7.89 -17.65 25.41
N VAL A 100 -6.78 -16.98 25.77
CA VAL A 100 -6.20 -17.06 27.11
C VAL A 100 -7.17 -16.51 28.15
N ILE A 101 -7.75 -15.33 27.93
CA ILE A 101 -8.75 -14.73 28.84
C ILE A 101 -9.95 -15.66 29.03
N ALA A 102 -10.50 -16.20 27.93
CA ALA A 102 -11.61 -17.14 27.99
C ALA A 102 -11.26 -18.40 28.80
N GLY A 103 -10.06 -18.96 28.59
CA GLY A 103 -9.55 -20.09 29.37
C GLY A 103 -9.44 -19.79 30.86
N LEU A 104 -8.94 -18.61 31.23
CA LEU A 104 -8.86 -18.16 32.62
C LEU A 104 -10.25 -18.01 33.24
N VAL A 105 -11.20 -17.37 32.55
CA VAL A 105 -12.57 -17.18 33.04
C VAL A 105 -13.28 -18.53 33.26
N VAL A 106 -13.11 -19.48 32.33
CA VAL A 106 -13.68 -20.83 32.46
C VAL A 106 -13.05 -21.56 33.65
N LYS A 107 -11.73 -21.48 33.81
CA LYS A 107 -11.02 -22.13 34.93
C LYS A 107 -11.50 -21.58 36.28
N ILE A 108 -11.60 -20.26 36.44
CA ILE A 108 -12.08 -19.61 37.66
C ILE A 108 -13.50 -20.08 37.98
N ARG A 109 -14.42 -20.04 36.98
CA ARG A 109 -15.80 -20.52 37.16
C ARG A 109 -15.90 -22.00 37.55
N GLN A 110 -14.96 -22.83 37.09
CA GLN A 110 -14.92 -24.24 37.49
C GLN A 110 -14.46 -24.42 38.93
N LEU A 111 -13.51 -23.60 39.41
CA LEU A 111 -13.05 -23.61 40.80
C LEU A 111 -14.18 -23.15 41.73
N ASP A 112 -14.82 -22.01 41.46
CA ASP A 112 -15.93 -21.49 42.28
C ASP A 112 -17.07 -22.52 42.43
N ARG A 113 -17.41 -23.23 41.33
CA ARG A 113 -18.43 -24.30 41.37
C ARG A 113 -18.03 -25.52 42.17
N ARG A 114 -16.74 -25.85 42.24
CA ARG A 114 -16.24 -26.99 43.03
C ARG A 114 -16.23 -26.65 44.52
N GLU A 115 -15.86 -25.43 44.86
CA GLU A 115 -15.81 -24.95 46.24
C GLU A 115 -17.21 -24.90 46.87
N GLN A 116 -18.20 -24.40 46.14
CA GLN A 116 -19.61 -24.38 46.60
C GLN A 116 -20.26 -25.77 46.77
N ARG A 117 -19.66 -26.83 46.20
CA ARG A 117 -20.19 -28.20 46.27
C ARG A 117 -19.65 -29.03 47.43
N THR A 118 -18.71 -28.51 48.22
CA THR A 118 -18.22 -29.21 49.41
C THR A 118 -18.98 -28.66 50.62
N PRO A 119 -20.01 -29.35 51.15
CA PRO A 119 -20.66 -28.91 52.37
C PRO A 119 -19.64 -29.04 53.50
N SER A 120 -19.39 -27.95 54.21
CA SER A 120 -18.60 -27.98 55.44
C SER A 120 -19.25 -28.95 56.44
N PRO A 121 -18.48 -29.82 57.10
CA PRO A 121 -18.96 -30.65 58.21
C PRO A 121 -19.32 -29.82 59.45
#